data_AF-A0A093G845-F1
#
_entry.id   AF-A0A093G845-F1
#
_cell.length_a   1.000
_cell.length_b   1.000
_cell.length_c   1.000
_cell.angle_alpha   90.00
_cell.angle_beta   90.00
_cell.angle_gamma   90.00
#
_symmetry.space_group_name_H-M   'P 1'
#
loop_
_entity.id
_entity.type
_entity.pdbx_description
1 polymer ?
#
loop_
_entity_poly.entity_id
_entity_poly.type
_entity_poly.pdbx_seq_one_letter_code
_entity_poly.pdbx_strand_id
1 'polypeptide(L)'
;LTIADDSQDDYQYEEIPTDDEFSLEEEDDEDLSKALQTIQEQAEDARILTLQSVLTSEKSVAEIPEAIDDFFCNFLVRLGMSRTLDCFQTEWYELIERGVIAVGDAGLVPAVYTRNQQLEDENMQLRKDLENYKLAANKAKEAFLKMQKERDFHRMHHKRVLQEKAKLISDIKRLKAHYASYEPVLKQLTEKYQTLLRQKTLTSLERDRAVEQV
;
A
#
# COMPACT_ATOMS: atom_id res chain seq x y z
N LEU A 1 -3.58 19.18 11.55
CA LEU A 1 -3.58 19.08 10.08
C LEU A 1 -4.99 18.62 9.69
N THR A 2 -5.81 19.56 9.24
CA THR A 2 -7.17 19.28 8.79
C THR A 2 -7.06 18.61 7.43
N ILE A 3 -7.26 17.29 7.39
CA ILE A 3 -7.39 16.55 6.14
C ILE A 3 -8.73 17.00 5.57
N ALA A 4 -8.69 17.84 4.54
CA ALA A 4 -9.89 18.20 3.79
C ALA A 4 -10.42 16.91 3.17
N ASP A 5 -11.53 16.43 3.74
CA ASP A 5 -12.36 15.37 3.21
C ASP A 5 -13.12 15.91 1.99
N ASP A 6 -12.41 16.00 0.87
CA ASP A 6 -13.01 16.30 -0.44
C ASP A 6 -13.42 15.00 -1.15
N SER A 7 -13.66 13.94 -0.36
CA SER A 7 -14.08 12.61 -0.81
C SER A 7 -15.60 12.57 -1.05
N GLN A 8 -16.12 13.47 -1.88
CA GLN A 8 -17.33 13.16 -2.62
C GLN A 8 -16.92 12.34 -3.85
N ASP A 9 -16.71 11.05 -3.62
CA ASP A 9 -16.63 10.05 -4.68
C ASP A 9 -18.04 9.77 -5.19
N ASP A 10 -18.53 10.66 -6.05
CA ASP A 10 -19.86 10.55 -6.70
C ASP A 10 -19.88 9.51 -7.83
N TYR A 11 -18.84 8.69 -7.98
CA TYR A 11 -18.65 7.84 -9.15
C TYR A 11 -18.81 6.35 -8.82
N GLN A 12 -19.94 5.81 -9.28
CA GLN A 12 -20.18 4.37 -9.37
C GLN A 12 -19.19 3.75 -10.34
N TYR A 13 -18.36 2.82 -9.85
CA TYR A 13 -17.56 1.94 -10.70
C TYR A 13 -18.52 1.08 -11.52
N GLU A 14 -18.55 1.31 -12.83
CA GLU A 14 -19.34 0.52 -13.76
C GLU A 14 -18.68 -0.87 -13.87
N GLU A 15 -19.32 -1.91 -13.33
CA GLU A 15 -18.90 -3.30 -13.55
C GLU A 15 -18.93 -3.55 -15.05
N ILE A 16 -17.75 -3.85 -15.62
CA ILE A 16 -17.61 -4.21 -17.02
C ILE A 16 -18.38 -5.53 -17.20
N PRO A 17 -19.35 -5.62 -18.13
CA PRO A 17 -20.03 -6.86 -18.41
C PRO A 17 -19.00 -7.94 -18.79
N THR A 18 -18.99 -9.06 -18.07
CA THR A 18 -18.11 -10.21 -18.29
C THR A 18 -18.40 -10.97 -19.60
N ASP A 19 -19.33 -10.46 -20.42
CA ASP A 19 -19.87 -11.16 -21.59
C ASP A 19 -19.16 -10.81 -22.91
N ASP A 20 -18.09 -10.01 -22.89
CA ASP A 20 -17.19 -9.96 -24.04
C ASP A 20 -16.19 -11.11 -23.93
N GLU A 21 -16.36 -12.09 -24.82
CA GLU A 21 -15.51 -13.26 -25.11
C GLU A 21 -14.12 -12.84 -25.64
N PHE A 22 -13.44 -12.01 -24.86
CA PHE A 22 -12.02 -11.81 -24.86
C PHE A 22 -11.55 -12.37 -23.53
N SER A 23 -11.08 -13.62 -23.53
CA SER A 23 -10.27 -14.16 -22.45
C SER A 23 -9.03 -13.28 -22.30
N LEU A 24 -9.14 -12.22 -21.50
CA LEU A 24 -7.99 -11.65 -20.82
C LEU A 24 -7.65 -12.69 -19.77
N GLU A 25 -6.55 -13.40 -20.03
CA GLU A 25 -5.96 -14.36 -19.12
C GLU A 25 -5.94 -13.73 -17.71
N GLU A 26 -6.55 -14.43 -16.75
CA GLU A 26 -6.55 -14.11 -15.33
C GLU A 26 -5.12 -14.21 -14.78
N GLU A 27 -4.27 -13.25 -15.16
CA GLU A 27 -2.95 -13.05 -14.59
C GLU A 27 -3.01 -11.80 -13.71
N ASP A 28 -3.52 -11.92 -12.47
CA ASP A 28 -3.01 -11.23 -11.27
C ASP A 28 -3.84 -11.41 -9.97
N ASP A 29 -4.66 -12.46 -9.85
CA ASP A 29 -5.30 -12.82 -8.57
C ASP A 29 -4.29 -13.17 -7.44
N GLU A 30 -3.01 -13.37 -7.79
CA GLU A 30 -1.95 -13.56 -6.81
C GLU A 30 -1.69 -12.31 -5.95
N ASP A 31 -1.86 -11.10 -6.47
CA ASP A 31 -1.48 -9.87 -5.75
C ASP A 31 -2.49 -9.54 -4.64
N LEU A 32 -3.80 -9.72 -4.92
CA LEU A 32 -4.85 -9.53 -3.91
C LEU A 32 -4.79 -10.61 -2.81
N SER A 33 -4.57 -11.86 -3.20
CA SER A 33 -4.46 -12.97 -2.24
C SER A 33 -3.25 -12.80 -1.31
N LYS A 34 -2.09 -12.40 -1.85
CA LYS A 34 -0.90 -12.06 -1.06
C LYS A 34 -1.15 -10.86 -0.14
N ALA A 35 -1.84 -9.82 -0.61
CA ALA A 35 -2.19 -8.67 0.22
C ALA A 35 -3.08 -9.07 1.42
N LEU A 36 -4.10 -9.90 1.20
CA LEU A 36 -4.96 -10.40 2.28
C LEU A 36 -4.20 -11.28 3.27
N GLN A 37 -3.31 -12.16 2.78
CA GLN A 37 -2.49 -13.02 3.63
C GLN A 37 -1.56 -12.19 4.54
N THR A 38 -0.89 -11.16 4.00
CA THR A 38 -0.01 -10.30 4.79
C THR A 38 -0.76 -9.49 5.86
N ILE A 39 -2.00 -9.06 5.59
CA ILE A 39 -2.85 -8.39 6.59
C ILE A 39 -3.22 -9.34 7.73
N GLN A 40 -3.55 -10.59 7.39
CA GLN A 40 -3.89 -11.60 8.38
C GLN A 40 -2.70 -11.98 9.26
N GLU A 41 -1.52 -12.16 8.67
CA GLU A 41 -0.27 -12.42 9.41
C GLU A 41 0.07 -11.27 10.37
N GLN A 42 -0.06 -10.01 9.92
CA GLN A 42 0.16 -8.84 10.78
C GLN A 42 -0.85 -8.74 11.93
N ALA A 43 -2.11 -9.15 11.70
CA ALA A 43 -3.14 -9.17 12.74
C ALA A 43 -2.86 -10.26 13.78
N GLU A 44 -2.37 -11.42 13.36
CA GLU A 44 -1.95 -12.50 14.25
C GLU A 44 -0.73 -12.11 15.08
N ASP A 45 0.29 -11.49 14.46
CA ASP A 45 1.48 -10.97 15.15
C ASP A 45 1.13 -9.91 16.20
N ALA A 46 0.24 -8.97 15.88
CA ALA A 46 -0.25 -7.98 16.83
C ALA A 46 -0.99 -8.65 18.02
N ARG A 47 -1.71 -9.74 17.76
CA ARG A 47 -2.38 -10.52 18.80
C ARG A 47 -1.40 -11.28 19.69
N ILE A 48 -0.31 -11.79 19.12
CA ILE A 48 0.75 -12.47 19.88
C ILE A 48 1.49 -11.47 20.79
N LEU A 49 1.84 -10.29 20.27
CA LEU A 49 2.52 -9.24 21.03
C LEU A 49 1.66 -8.72 22.19
N THR A 50 0.34 -8.57 21.98
CA THR A 50 -0.59 -8.17 23.05
C THR A 50 -0.72 -9.22 24.14
N LEU A 51 -0.82 -10.51 23.78
CA LEU A 51 -0.85 -11.61 24.76
C LEU A 51 0.46 -11.71 25.55
N GLN A 52 1.61 -11.50 24.91
CA GLN A 52 2.91 -11.51 25.57
C GLN A 52 3.07 -10.33 26.54
N SER A 53 2.55 -9.16 26.19
CA SER A 53 2.50 -7.98 27.06
C SER A 53 1.63 -8.18 28.30
N VAL A 54 0.51 -8.93 28.18
CA VAL A 54 -0.35 -9.24 29.33
C VAL A 54 0.33 -10.22 30.28
N LEU A 55 1.03 -11.23 29.75
CA LEU A 55 1.76 -12.22 30.56
C LEU A 55 2.96 -11.64 31.31
N THR A 56 3.58 -10.57 30.81
CA THR A 56 4.69 -9.88 31.50
C THR A 56 4.20 -8.84 32.51
N SER A 57 2.97 -8.33 32.37
CA SER A 57 2.40 -7.31 33.27
C SER A 57 1.97 -7.86 34.64
N GLU A 58 1.70 -9.15 34.79
CA GLU A 58 1.22 -9.75 36.06
C GLU A 58 2.35 -10.21 37.00
N LYS A 59 3.61 -10.20 36.53
CA LYS A 59 4.78 -10.54 37.35
C LYS A 59 5.38 -9.28 37.98
N SER A 60 4.59 -8.52 38.74
CA SER A 60 5.13 -7.52 39.67
C SER A 60 5.79 -8.26 40.83
N VAL A 61 7.05 -8.65 40.65
CA VAL A 61 7.91 -9.17 41.70
C VAL A 61 7.95 -8.13 42.81
N ALA A 62 7.50 -8.49 44.01
CA ALA A 62 7.59 -7.63 45.18
C ALA A 62 9.05 -7.15 45.30
N GLU A 63 9.25 -5.83 45.26
CA GLU A 63 10.56 -5.17 45.35
C GLU A 63 11.17 -5.48 46.71
N ILE A 64 11.94 -6.56 46.78
CA ILE A 64 12.88 -6.79 47.88
C ILE A 64 13.94 -5.70 47.71
N PRO A 65 14.14 -4.81 48.70
CA PRO A 65 15.12 -3.75 48.56
C PRO A 65 16.51 -4.34 48.30
N GLU A 66 17.20 -3.82 47.29
CA GLU A 66 18.54 -4.25 46.91
C GLU A 66 19.51 -3.99 48.07
N ALA A 67 20.44 -4.91 48.33
CA ALA A 67 21.50 -4.68 49.30
C ALA A 67 22.48 -3.64 48.75
N ILE A 68 23.05 -2.81 49.64
CA ILE A 68 23.90 -1.69 49.22
C ILE A 68 25.14 -2.15 48.44
N ASP A 69 25.72 -3.29 48.80
CA ASP A 69 26.86 -3.90 48.12
C ASP A 69 26.53 -4.40 46.70
N ASP A 70 25.36 -5.02 46.51
CA ASP A 70 24.86 -5.41 45.19
C ASP A 70 24.63 -4.18 44.29
N PHE A 71 24.05 -3.11 44.85
CA PHE A 71 23.83 -1.86 44.13
C PHE A 71 25.13 -1.21 43.67
N PHE A 72 26.16 -1.16 44.52
CA PHE A 72 27.47 -0.63 44.12
C PHE A 72 28.11 -1.48 43.03
N CYS A 73 28.00 -2.80 43.10
CA CYS A 73 28.48 -3.69 42.05
C CYS A 73 27.76 -3.41 40.72
N ASN A 74 26.43 -3.37 40.74
CA ASN A 74 25.60 -3.09 39.56
C ASN A 74 25.86 -1.68 38.99
N PHE A 75 26.08 -0.69 39.85
CA PHE A 75 26.46 0.67 39.47
C PHE A 75 27.81 0.71 38.75
N LEU A 76 28.83 0.08 39.32
CA LEU A 76 30.18 0.05 38.74
C LEU A 76 30.21 -0.74 37.43
N VAL A 77 29.44 -1.83 37.32
CA VAL A 77 29.26 -2.58 36.06
C VAL A 77 28.62 -1.69 35.00
N ARG A 78 27.54 -0.98 35.33
CA ARG A 78 26.81 -0.12 34.39
C ARG A 78 27.65 1.04 33.87
N LEU A 79 28.51 1.60 34.70
CA LEU A 79 29.46 2.64 34.31
C LEU A 79 30.74 2.10 33.65
N GLY A 80 30.88 0.78 33.50
CA GLY A 80 32.05 0.14 32.88
C GLY A 80 33.33 0.25 33.72
N MET A 81 33.22 0.47 35.03
CA MET A 81 34.34 0.69 35.96
C MET A 81 34.94 -0.62 36.49
N SER A 82 35.30 -1.55 35.59
CA SER A 82 35.71 -2.92 35.95
C SER A 82 36.89 -2.99 36.94
N ARG A 83 37.91 -2.15 36.78
CA ARG A 83 39.04 -2.11 37.74
C ARG A 83 38.62 -1.66 39.14
N THR A 84 37.69 -0.72 39.22
CA THR A 84 37.18 -0.22 40.51
C THR A 84 36.29 -1.26 41.17
N LEU A 85 35.51 -1.98 40.37
CA LEU A 85 34.71 -3.12 40.81
C LEU A 85 35.59 -4.23 41.40
N ASP A 86 36.66 -4.63 40.71
CA ASP A 86 37.58 -5.67 41.20
C ASP A 86 38.24 -5.29 42.52
N CYS A 87 38.72 -4.04 42.65
CA CYS A 87 39.28 -3.54 43.89
C CYS A 87 38.24 -3.53 45.02
N PHE A 88 37.05 -2.99 44.75
CA PHE A 88 35.95 -2.94 45.72
C PHE A 88 35.56 -4.33 46.20
N GLN A 89 35.34 -5.29 45.30
CA GLN A 89 34.98 -6.66 45.65
C GLN A 89 36.07 -7.34 46.48
N THR A 90 37.34 -7.18 46.10
CA THR A 90 38.47 -7.76 46.83
C THR A 90 38.54 -7.23 48.26
N GLU A 91 38.49 -5.92 48.45
CA GLU A 91 38.52 -5.28 49.77
C GLU A 91 37.29 -5.66 50.61
N TRP A 92 36.12 -5.72 49.98
CA TRP A 92 34.86 -6.06 50.64
C TRP A 92 34.86 -7.50 51.18
N TYR A 93 35.31 -8.47 50.39
CA TYR A 93 35.42 -9.86 50.83
C TYR A 93 36.51 -10.05 51.89
N GLU A 94 37.64 -9.33 51.79
CA GLU A 94 38.67 -9.34 52.84
C GLU A 94 38.14 -8.83 54.19
N LEU A 95 37.32 -7.78 54.19
CA LEU A 95 36.72 -7.22 55.40
C LEU A 95 35.68 -8.17 56.04
N ILE A 96 34.96 -8.93 55.22
CA ILE A 96 34.05 -9.99 55.67
C ILE A 96 34.83 -11.14 56.30
N GLU A 97 35.91 -11.61 55.65
CA GLU A 97 36.74 -12.71 56.14
C GLU A 97 37.43 -12.37 57.48
N ARG A 98 37.84 -11.10 57.65
CA ARG A 98 38.41 -10.58 58.90
C ARG A 98 37.35 -10.36 60.00
N GLY A 99 36.06 -10.53 59.69
CA GLY A 99 34.95 -10.35 60.61
C GLY A 99 34.72 -8.90 61.06
N VAL A 100 35.25 -7.93 60.31
CA VAL A 100 35.07 -6.49 60.58
C VAL A 100 33.67 -6.04 60.16
N ILE A 101 33.10 -6.70 59.14
CA ILE A 101 31.76 -6.46 58.61
C ILE A 101 31.04 -7.81 58.54
N ALA A 102 29.80 -7.88 59.02
CA ALA A 102 28.97 -9.07 58.87
C ALA A 102 28.31 -9.11 57.48
N VAL A 103 28.00 -10.32 56.98
CA VAL A 103 27.22 -10.47 55.74
C VAL A 103 25.84 -9.82 55.94
N GLY A 104 25.57 -8.74 55.20
CA GLY A 104 24.32 -7.97 55.30
C GLY A 104 24.39 -6.69 56.16
N ASP A 105 25.55 -6.34 56.72
CA ASP A 105 25.72 -5.13 57.56
C ASP A 105 25.72 -3.82 56.73
N ALA A 106 25.79 -3.92 55.40
CA ALA A 106 25.80 -2.80 54.47
C ALA A 106 24.49 -2.00 54.45
N GLY A 107 23.38 -2.59 54.90
CA GLY A 107 22.04 -2.01 54.83
C GLY A 107 21.39 -2.13 53.44
N LEU A 108 20.17 -1.59 53.33
CA LEU A 108 19.36 -1.64 52.12
C LEU A 108 19.43 -0.31 51.37
N VAL A 109 19.36 -0.38 50.03
CA VAL A 109 19.34 0.81 49.18
C VAL A 109 18.06 1.63 49.46
N PRO A 110 18.17 2.95 49.63
CA PRO A 110 16.99 3.80 49.77
C PRO A 110 16.09 3.70 48.55
N ALA A 111 14.79 3.49 48.79
CA ALA A 111 13.78 3.28 47.73
C ALA A 111 13.75 4.39 46.65
N VAL A 112 14.20 5.60 46.96
CA VAL A 112 14.30 6.71 46.00
C VAL A 112 15.27 6.40 44.85
N TYR A 113 16.39 5.71 45.12
CA TYR A 113 17.37 5.37 44.08
C TYR A 113 16.85 4.26 43.17
N THR A 114 16.24 3.22 43.73
CA THR A 114 15.57 2.16 42.96
C THR A 114 14.47 2.73 42.07
N ARG A 115 13.66 3.65 42.61
CA ARG A 115 12.62 4.34 41.84
C ARG A 115 13.19 5.21 40.72
N ASN A 116 14.27 5.95 40.97
CA ASN A 116 14.90 6.74 39.92
C ASN A 116 15.45 5.86 38.81
N GLN A 117 16.04 4.71 39.16
CA GLN A 117 16.52 3.74 38.17
C GLN A 117 15.40 3.24 37.27
N GLN A 118 14.28 2.82 37.88
CA GLN A 118 13.10 2.37 37.14
C GLN A 118 12.56 3.46 36.21
N LEU A 119 12.48 4.69 36.71
CA LEU A 119 12.03 5.83 35.90
C LEU A 119 12.99 6.12 34.73
N GLU A 120 14.30 5.98 34.91
CA GLU A 120 15.28 6.13 33.83
C GLU A 120 15.10 5.03 32.76
N ASP A 121 14.92 3.79 33.18
CA ASP A 121 14.71 2.64 32.28
C ASP A 121 13.39 2.78 31.50
N GLU A 122 12.31 3.20 32.18
CA GLU A 122 11.04 3.54 31.55
C GLU A 122 11.20 4.70 30.55
N ASN A 123 11.93 5.76 30.91
CA ASN A 123 12.15 6.90 30.01
C ASN A 123 12.93 6.47 28.76
N MET A 124 13.94 5.62 28.93
CA MET A 124 14.71 5.06 27.83
C MET A 124 13.82 4.23 26.90
N GLN A 125 12.99 3.36 27.46
CA GLN A 125 12.07 2.53 26.69
C GLN A 125 11.03 3.38 25.94
N LEU A 126 10.41 4.35 26.61
CA LEU A 126 9.46 5.28 26.00
C LEU A 126 10.09 6.11 24.87
N ARG A 127 11.34 6.55 25.02
CA ARG A 127 12.07 7.26 23.96
C ARG A 127 12.30 6.37 22.74
N LYS A 128 12.67 5.11 22.96
CA LYS A 128 12.85 4.13 21.89
C LYS A 128 11.55 3.87 21.15
N ASP A 129 10.45 3.66 21.87
CA ASP A 129 9.14 3.42 21.28
C ASP A 129 8.65 4.64 20.50
N LEU A 130 8.85 5.85 21.03
CA LEU A 130 8.54 7.09 20.34
C LEU A 130 9.29 7.21 19.00
N GLU A 131 10.57 6.86 18.96
CA GLU A 131 11.35 6.87 17.72
C GLU A 131 10.85 5.81 16.72
N ASN A 132 10.53 4.61 17.20
CA ASN A 132 9.93 3.56 16.38
C ASN A 132 8.59 4.00 15.78
N TYR A 133 7.72 4.63 16.56
CA TYR A 133 6.44 5.14 16.09
C TYR A 133 6.62 6.27 15.07
N LYS A 134 7.59 7.17 15.26
CA LYS A 134 7.93 8.19 14.26
C LYS A 134 8.35 7.56 12.94
N LEU A 135 9.23 6.56 12.98
CA LEU A 135 9.69 5.86 11.79
C LEU A 135 8.52 5.18 11.06
N ALA A 136 7.67 4.46 11.80
CA ALA A 136 6.49 3.80 11.25
C ALA A 136 5.51 4.80 10.63
N ALA A 137 5.24 5.92 11.30
CA ALA A 137 4.38 6.98 10.79
C ALA A 137 4.93 7.63 9.52
N ASN A 138 6.24 7.88 9.46
CA ASN A 138 6.90 8.41 8.25
C ASN A 138 6.81 7.41 7.08
N LYS A 139 7.07 6.13 7.33
CA LYS A 139 6.94 5.08 6.32
C LYS A 139 5.51 4.96 5.79
N ALA A 140 4.51 4.99 6.69
CA ALA A 140 3.10 4.97 6.31
C ALA A 140 2.71 6.20 5.48
N LYS A 141 3.19 7.39 5.87
CA LYS A 141 2.97 8.63 5.12
C LYS A 141 3.55 8.55 3.71
N GLU A 142 4.78 8.03 3.56
CA GLU A 142 5.41 7.86 2.25
C GLU A 142 4.65 6.86 1.36
N ALA A 143 4.22 5.73 1.93
CA ALA A 143 3.40 4.75 1.22
C ALA A 143 2.06 5.35 0.76
N PHE A 144 1.39 6.09 1.64
CA PHE A 144 0.15 6.79 1.32
C PHE A 144 0.32 7.79 0.17
N LEU A 145 1.40 8.58 0.18
CA LEU A 145 1.68 9.53 -0.91
C LEU A 145 1.95 8.82 -2.25
N LYS A 146 2.57 7.63 -2.23
CA LYS A 146 2.75 6.82 -3.45
C LYS A 146 1.41 6.30 -3.97
N MET A 147 0.57 5.73 -3.10
CA MET A 147 -0.76 5.25 -3.47
C MET A 147 -1.65 6.38 -4.01
N GLN A 148 -1.59 7.56 -3.39
CA GLN A 148 -2.34 8.73 -3.86
C GLN A 148 -1.92 9.15 -5.27
N LYS A 149 -0.61 9.17 -5.57
CA LYS A 149 -0.11 9.48 -6.92
C LYS A 149 -0.55 8.45 -7.95
N GLU A 150 -0.53 7.17 -7.62
CA GLU A 150 -0.96 6.10 -8.52
C GLU A 150 -2.47 6.20 -8.80
N ARG A 151 -3.28 6.39 -7.76
CA ARG A 151 -4.72 6.65 -7.89
C ARG A 151 -4.99 7.84 -8.81
N ASP A 152 -4.28 8.95 -8.62
CA ASP A 152 -4.46 10.17 -9.42
C ASP A 152 -4.02 9.96 -10.88
N PHE A 153 -2.95 9.18 -11.10
CA PHE A 153 -2.50 8.77 -12.42
C PHE A 153 -3.57 7.96 -13.15
N HIS A 154 -4.12 6.92 -12.51
CA HIS A 154 -5.19 6.10 -13.09
C HIS A 154 -6.44 6.94 -13.37
N ARG A 155 -6.84 7.83 -12.44
CA ARG A 155 -8.00 8.71 -12.62
C ARG A 155 -7.81 9.66 -13.80
N MET A 156 -6.62 10.24 -13.95
CA MET A 156 -6.29 11.10 -15.09
C MET A 156 -6.27 10.30 -16.40
N HIS A 157 -5.66 9.12 -16.40
CA HIS A 157 -5.57 8.26 -17.57
C HIS A 157 -6.95 7.81 -18.06
N HIS A 158 -7.81 7.35 -17.14
CA HIS A 158 -9.18 6.97 -17.47
C HIS A 158 -9.98 8.13 -18.08
N LYS A 159 -9.90 9.33 -17.50
CA LYS A 159 -10.54 10.54 -18.07
C LYS A 159 -10.04 10.84 -19.49
N ARG A 160 -8.74 10.69 -19.74
CA ARG A 160 -8.17 10.86 -21.08
C ARG A 160 -8.72 9.82 -22.06
N VAL A 161 -8.72 8.55 -21.69
CA VAL A 161 -9.25 7.46 -22.52
C VAL A 161 -10.73 7.68 -22.85
N LEU A 162 -11.54 8.14 -21.90
CA LEU A 162 -12.94 8.49 -22.15
C LEU A 162 -13.10 9.62 -23.19
N GLN A 163 -12.25 10.64 -23.14
CA GLN A 163 -12.25 11.72 -24.13
C GLN A 163 -11.86 11.20 -25.52
N GLU A 164 -10.84 10.35 -25.61
CA GLU A 164 -10.41 9.71 -26.85
C GLU A 164 -11.52 8.81 -27.42
N LYS A 165 -12.16 7.99 -26.57
CA LYS A 165 -13.34 7.17 -26.93
C LYS A 165 -14.47 8.04 -27.50
N ALA A 166 -14.82 9.13 -26.83
CA ALA A 166 -15.89 10.03 -27.30
C ALA A 166 -15.58 10.64 -28.68
N LYS A 167 -14.32 11.03 -28.90
CA LYS A 167 -13.85 11.53 -30.20
C LYS A 167 -13.97 10.47 -31.30
N LEU A 168 -13.50 9.26 -31.03
CA LEU A 168 -13.59 8.13 -31.97
C LEU A 168 -15.05 7.79 -32.30
N ILE A 169 -15.95 7.79 -31.31
CA ILE A 169 -17.39 7.58 -31.55
C ILE A 169 -17.94 8.65 -32.49
N SER A 170 -17.58 9.93 -32.30
CA SER A 170 -17.99 11.02 -33.20
C SER A 170 -17.47 10.82 -34.62
N ASP A 171 -16.20 10.42 -34.76
CA ASP A 171 -15.59 10.15 -36.06
C ASP A 171 -16.25 8.98 -36.79
N ILE A 172 -16.55 7.89 -36.08
CA ILE A 172 -17.30 6.74 -36.62
C ILE A 172 -18.70 7.17 -37.10
N LYS A 173 -19.42 7.99 -36.31
CA LYS A 173 -20.74 8.50 -36.70
C LYS A 173 -20.67 9.33 -37.99
N ARG A 174 -19.69 10.24 -38.07
CA ARG A 174 -19.45 11.05 -39.27
C ARG A 174 -19.10 10.20 -40.48
N LEU A 175 -18.25 9.18 -40.30
CA LEU A 175 -17.85 8.27 -41.37
C LEU A 175 -19.05 7.45 -41.87
N LYS A 176 -19.86 6.90 -40.97
CA LYS A 176 -21.10 6.19 -41.33
C LYS A 176 -22.05 7.08 -42.13
N ALA A 177 -22.25 8.32 -41.71
CA ALA A 177 -23.09 9.28 -42.44
C ALA A 177 -22.53 9.57 -43.85
N HIS A 178 -21.21 9.71 -43.98
CA HIS A 178 -20.54 9.90 -45.26
C HIS A 178 -20.74 8.71 -46.20
N TYR A 179 -20.57 7.47 -45.72
CA TYR A 179 -20.81 6.27 -46.54
C TYR A 179 -22.28 6.09 -46.93
N ALA A 180 -23.21 6.37 -46.01
CA ALA A 180 -24.64 6.34 -46.32
C ALA A 180 -25.00 7.34 -47.45
N SER A 181 -24.27 8.46 -47.55
CA SER A 181 -24.48 9.46 -48.61
C SER A 181 -24.06 8.98 -50.00
N TYR A 182 -23.13 8.02 -50.12
CA TYR A 182 -22.73 7.45 -51.41
C TYR A 182 -23.73 6.44 -51.97
N GLU A 183 -24.50 5.78 -51.10
CA GLU A 183 -25.48 4.77 -51.52
C GLU A 183 -26.47 5.27 -52.60
N PRO A 184 -27.13 6.44 -52.47
CA PRO A 184 -28.00 6.96 -53.53
C PRO A 184 -27.24 7.29 -54.82
N VAL A 185 -26.00 7.79 -54.72
CA VAL A 185 -25.17 8.13 -55.90
C VAL A 185 -24.83 6.87 -56.68
N LEU A 186 -24.46 5.79 -55.99
CA LEU A 186 -24.19 4.49 -56.61
C LEU A 186 -25.45 3.91 -57.26
N LYS A 187 -26.61 3.96 -56.58
CA LYS A 187 -27.89 3.53 -57.15
C LYS A 187 -28.22 4.27 -58.44
N GLN A 188 -28.11 5.61 -58.43
CA GLN A 188 -28.33 6.42 -59.63
C GLN A 188 -27.36 6.09 -60.76
N LEU A 189 -26.09 5.83 -60.46
CA LEU A 189 -25.10 5.46 -61.46
C LEU A 189 -25.43 4.10 -62.09
N THR A 190 -25.85 3.11 -61.28
CA THR A 190 -26.31 1.80 -61.76
C THR A 190 -27.56 1.93 -62.65
N GLU A 191 -28.54 2.72 -62.25
CA GLU A 191 -29.75 2.98 -63.05
C GLU A 191 -29.43 3.63 -64.40
N LYS A 192 -28.55 4.64 -64.41
CA LYS A 192 -28.07 5.29 -65.64
C LYS A 192 -27.36 4.29 -66.55
N TYR A 193 -26.48 3.47 -66.00
CA TYR A 193 -25.78 2.43 -66.75
C TYR A 193 -26.74 1.43 -67.41
N GLN A 194 -27.72 0.92 -66.66
CA GLN A 194 -28.72 0.00 -67.19
C GLN A 194 -29.57 0.65 -68.30
N THR A 195 -29.93 1.93 -68.14
CA THR A 195 -30.71 2.67 -69.13
C THR A 195 -29.93 2.86 -70.43
N LEU A 196 -28.66 3.29 -70.34
CA LEU A 196 -27.77 3.41 -71.50
C LEU A 196 -27.55 2.07 -72.20
N LEU A 197 -27.42 0.98 -71.44
CA LEU A 197 -27.26 -0.36 -72.01
C LEU A 197 -28.50 -0.76 -72.83
N ARG A 198 -29.71 -0.53 -72.30
CA ARG A 198 -30.98 -0.79 -73.01
C ARG A 198 -31.12 0.08 -74.27
N GLN A 199 -30.75 1.36 -74.19
CA GLN A 199 -30.78 2.25 -75.35
C GLN A 199 -29.78 1.81 -76.44
N LYS A 200 -28.56 1.40 -76.04
CA LYS A 200 -27.54 0.88 -76.96
C LYS A 200 -28.03 -0.36 -77.69
N THR A 201 -28.65 -1.31 -77.00
CA THR A 201 -29.17 -2.53 -77.63
C THR A 201 -30.30 -2.20 -78.61
N LEU A 202 -31.23 -1.31 -78.23
CA LEU A 202 -32.32 -0.86 -79.11
C LEU A 202 -31.78 -0.17 -80.37
N THR A 203 -30.85 0.76 -80.22
CA THR A 203 -30.21 1.46 -81.35
C THR A 203 -29.44 0.49 -82.26
N SER A 204 -28.86 -0.59 -81.69
CA SER A 204 -28.21 -1.62 -82.50
C SER A 204 -29.21 -2.39 -83.34
N LEU A 205 -30.33 -2.81 -82.75
CA LEU A 205 -31.39 -3.51 -83.48
C LEU A 205 -32.02 -2.63 -84.58
N GLU A 206 -32.19 -1.33 -84.33
CA GLU A 206 -32.65 -0.37 -85.35
C GLU A 206 -31.66 -0.24 -86.50
N ARG A 207 -30.36 -0.14 -86.21
CA ARG A 207 -29.32 -0.17 -87.26
C ARG A 207 -29.35 -1.46 -88.06
N ASP A 208 -29.43 -2.61 -87.40
CA ASP A 208 -29.42 -3.92 -88.07
C ASP A 208 -30.64 -4.05 -89.00
N ARG A 209 -31.84 -3.61 -88.56
CA ARG A 209 -33.04 -3.51 -89.41
C ARG A 209 -32.89 -2.57 -90.60
N ALA A 210 -32.23 -1.42 -90.40
CA ALA A 210 -32.03 -0.45 -91.48
C ALA A 210 -31.07 -0.98 -92.55
N VAL A 211 -30.08 -1.78 -92.16
CA VAL A 211 -29.16 -2.47 -93.09
C VAL A 211 -29.86 -3.59 -93.85
N GLU A 212 -30.83 -4.30 -93.25
CA GLU A 212 -31.63 -5.33 -93.94
C GLU A 212 -32.63 -4.75 -94.97
N GLN A 213 -32.94 -3.45 -94.92
CA GLN A 213 -33.88 -2.78 -95.84
C GLN A 213 -33.21 -2.08 -97.05
N VAL A 214 -31.89 -2.21 -97.21
CA VAL A 214 -31.11 -1.70 -98.34
C VAL A 214 -30.58 -2.87 -99.17
#